data_AF-M3DYR5-F1
#
_entry.id   AF-M3DYR5-F1
#
_cell.length_a   1.000
_cell.length_b   1.000
_cell.length_c   1.000
_cell.angle_alpha   90.00
_cell.angle_beta   90.00
_cell.angle_gamma   90.00
#
_symmetry.space_group_name_H-M   'P 1'
#
loop_
_entity.id
_entity.type
_entity.pdbx_description
1 polymer ?
#
loop_
_entity_poly.entity_id
_entity_poly.type
_entity_poly.pdbx_seq_one_letter_code
_entity_poly.pdbx_strand_id
1 'polypeptide(L)'
;MITPAGETGRPGMTGGSTEASSRMRAATAAGRPDTRLVVIRGNSASGKSSVAQGLRDHYGRGIAIVGQDMIRRNVLREHDTARGASIALLSTIARAALDAGFHVVLEGILYADRYSHMITSLVRDHRGTSRCYYLDVPLEATLVRHASKADAACLAQVTDAHLTSWYRELDLLPDGLETVIPADSTLRDTVARIVRDTGLTTAVPTPPPHHNRPQGDLMQSLVLMSDPRVAAIPVRECGEPLVDVRDHGFRVDPRKHDPLGAFAHVREGVLARLKHARSLLPAGTDLLFIEGYRPPALQQRYFTDYRDELAAAHPDWTPEQLRRAAGRYVSPPEIAPHSAGAAVDVTLVDQDGQELDLGTRVNASPEESDGACFTHAPNLSDRARHHRTLLLTAMEGAGFTNYATKFWHFSTADRYDALVRQEPAARYGPVELP
;
A
#
# COMPACT_ATOMS: atom_id res chain seq x y z
N MET A 1 14.78 -52.85 -76.40
CA MET A 1 15.21 -52.69 -74.99
C MET A 1 14.83 -51.27 -74.58
N ILE A 2 13.65 -51.08 -73.99
CA ILE A 2 13.34 -51.10 -72.55
C ILE A 2 13.94 -49.88 -71.80
N THR A 3 13.01 -48.95 -71.54
CA THR A 3 12.87 -47.92 -70.48
C THR A 3 13.66 -46.59 -70.43
N PRO A 4 12.98 -45.51 -69.93
CA PRO A 4 13.41 -44.10 -69.94
C PRO A 4 13.85 -43.57 -68.56
N ALA A 5 14.46 -42.37 -68.49
CA ALA A 5 14.49 -41.38 -67.38
C ALA A 5 15.68 -40.41 -67.58
N GLY A 6 15.66 -39.13 -67.19
CA GLY A 6 14.70 -38.44 -66.35
C GLY A 6 14.83 -36.91 -66.45
N GLU A 7 13.72 -36.26 -66.08
CA GLU A 7 13.56 -34.82 -65.92
C GLU A 7 14.45 -34.26 -64.82
N THR A 8 14.90 -33.04 -65.04
CA THR A 8 15.58 -32.17 -64.09
C THR A 8 14.63 -31.79 -62.93
N GLY A 9 14.71 -32.53 -61.82
CA GLY A 9 14.09 -32.16 -60.56
C GLY A 9 14.84 -31.00 -59.89
N ARG A 10 14.13 -29.88 -59.67
CA ARG A 10 14.54 -28.84 -58.70
C ARG A 10 14.67 -29.47 -57.31
N PRO A 11 15.74 -29.20 -56.53
CA PRO A 11 15.72 -29.54 -55.12
C PRO A 11 14.71 -28.63 -54.42
N GLY A 12 13.70 -29.27 -53.83
CA GLY A 12 12.64 -28.61 -53.08
C GLY A 12 13.20 -27.84 -51.89
N MET A 13 12.85 -26.57 -51.80
CA MET A 13 12.91 -25.81 -50.56
C MET A 13 11.77 -26.27 -49.65
N THR A 14 12.05 -27.20 -48.73
CA THR A 14 11.13 -27.57 -47.65
C THR A 14 11.66 -27.19 -46.25
N GLY A 15 12.60 -26.25 -46.17
CA GLY A 15 13.15 -25.76 -44.89
C GLY A 15 12.66 -24.38 -44.42
N GLY A 16 11.87 -23.65 -45.22
CA GLY A 16 11.63 -22.22 -44.99
C GLY A 16 10.42 -21.84 -44.11
N SER A 17 9.41 -22.71 -43.96
CA SER A 17 8.14 -22.34 -43.31
C SER A 17 8.19 -22.42 -41.79
N THR A 18 8.92 -23.40 -41.23
CA THR A 18 9.05 -23.61 -39.79
C THR A 18 9.96 -22.59 -39.11
N GLU A 19 11.07 -22.19 -39.75
CA GLU A 19 11.95 -21.16 -39.20
C GLU A 19 11.36 -19.75 -39.31
N ALA A 20 10.65 -19.42 -40.39
CA ALA A 20 9.96 -18.13 -40.51
C ALA A 20 8.79 -18.04 -39.51
N SER A 21 8.04 -19.12 -39.31
CA SER A 21 6.97 -19.19 -38.30
C SER A 21 7.53 -19.16 -36.87
N SER A 22 8.68 -19.78 -36.59
CA SER A 22 9.31 -19.72 -35.26
C SER A 22 9.91 -18.35 -34.96
N ARG A 23 10.52 -17.68 -35.95
CA ARG A 23 11.02 -16.30 -35.81
C ARG A 23 9.87 -15.28 -35.67
N MET A 24 8.77 -15.47 -36.38
CA MET A 24 7.56 -14.64 -36.23
C MET A 24 6.92 -14.83 -34.84
N ARG A 25 6.83 -16.07 -34.34
CA ARG A 25 6.38 -16.38 -32.97
C ARG A 25 7.34 -15.83 -31.89
N ALA A 26 8.65 -15.84 -32.14
CA ALA A 26 9.64 -15.26 -31.23
C ALA A 26 9.55 -13.72 -31.16
N ALA A 27 9.10 -13.07 -32.24
CA ALA A 27 8.90 -11.62 -32.28
C ALA A 27 7.58 -11.15 -31.62
N THR A 28 6.60 -12.04 -31.43
CA THR A 28 5.31 -11.72 -30.77
C THR A 28 5.21 -12.21 -29.33
N ALA A 29 6.05 -13.15 -28.92
CA ALA A 29 6.04 -13.70 -27.56
C ALA A 29 6.39 -12.63 -26.51
N ALA A 30 5.67 -12.65 -25.39
CA ALA A 30 5.88 -11.73 -24.27
C ALA A 30 6.08 -12.49 -22.96
N GLY A 31 6.85 -11.91 -22.06
CA GLY A 31 7.11 -12.44 -20.74
C GLY A 31 8.13 -13.57 -20.68
N ARG A 32 8.16 -14.21 -19.53
CA ARG A 32 9.07 -15.31 -19.21
C ARG A 32 8.27 -16.51 -18.70
N PRO A 33 8.82 -17.73 -18.72
CA PRO A 33 8.10 -18.91 -18.23
C PRO A 33 7.70 -18.81 -16.75
N ASP A 34 8.46 -18.04 -15.95
CA ASP A 34 8.21 -17.79 -14.53
C ASP A 34 7.20 -16.65 -14.28
N THR A 35 6.81 -15.85 -15.28
CA THR A 35 5.83 -14.78 -15.10
C THR A 35 4.40 -15.29 -15.09
N ARG A 36 3.50 -14.49 -14.50
CA ARG A 36 2.06 -14.76 -14.39
C ARG A 36 1.29 -13.59 -14.98
N LEU A 37 0.30 -13.89 -15.82
CA LEU A 37 -0.67 -12.92 -16.32
C LEU A 37 -2.04 -13.28 -15.75
N VAL A 38 -2.60 -12.37 -14.95
CA VAL A 38 -3.93 -12.49 -14.38
C VAL A 38 -4.81 -11.42 -15.01
N VAL A 39 -5.91 -11.82 -15.64
CA VAL A 39 -6.89 -10.88 -16.19
C VAL A 39 -8.14 -10.92 -15.32
N ILE A 40 -8.58 -9.77 -14.81
CA ILE A 40 -9.74 -9.65 -13.92
C ILE A 40 -10.77 -8.72 -14.56
N ARG A 41 -11.87 -9.31 -15.01
CA ARG A 41 -13.00 -8.64 -15.67
C ARG A 41 -14.27 -8.65 -14.83
N GLY A 42 -15.25 -7.85 -15.24
CA GLY A 42 -16.57 -7.74 -14.61
C GLY A 42 -17.12 -6.32 -14.59
N ASN A 43 -18.42 -6.18 -14.36
CA ASN A 43 -19.13 -4.90 -14.37
C ASN A 43 -18.59 -3.90 -13.34
N SER A 44 -18.94 -2.62 -13.47
CA SER A 44 -18.59 -1.59 -12.48
C SER A 44 -18.96 -2.04 -11.05
N ALA A 45 -18.19 -1.63 -10.05
CA ALA A 45 -18.37 -2.01 -8.64
C ALA A 45 -18.44 -3.53 -8.32
N SER A 46 -18.01 -4.41 -9.24
CA SER A 46 -17.94 -5.86 -8.97
C SER A 46 -16.79 -6.29 -8.05
N GLY A 47 -15.84 -5.40 -7.73
CA GLY A 47 -14.70 -5.68 -6.83
C GLY A 47 -13.36 -5.94 -7.53
N LYS A 48 -13.26 -5.79 -8.86
CA LYS A 48 -12.04 -6.07 -9.65
C LYS A 48 -10.78 -5.43 -9.08
N SER A 49 -10.82 -4.12 -8.85
CA SER A 49 -9.67 -3.36 -8.38
C SER A 49 -9.29 -3.77 -6.95
N SER A 50 -10.27 -4.13 -6.11
CA SER A 50 -10.02 -4.70 -4.79
C SER A 50 -9.35 -6.07 -4.86
N VAL A 51 -9.76 -6.95 -5.78
CA VAL A 51 -9.10 -8.25 -6.00
C VAL A 51 -7.68 -8.06 -6.53
N ALA A 52 -7.48 -7.16 -7.49
CA ALA A 52 -6.16 -6.85 -8.03
C ALA A 52 -5.21 -6.33 -6.94
N GLN A 53 -5.69 -5.43 -6.08
CA GLN A 53 -4.92 -4.93 -4.95
C GLN A 53 -4.68 -6.02 -3.92
N GLY A 54 -5.68 -6.84 -3.58
CA GLY A 54 -5.53 -7.97 -2.66
C GLY A 54 -4.51 -9.01 -3.13
N LEU A 55 -4.38 -9.24 -4.44
CA LEU A 55 -3.32 -10.08 -5.01
C LEU A 55 -1.93 -9.48 -4.79
N ARG A 56 -1.79 -8.17 -5.00
CA ARG A 56 -0.54 -7.45 -4.75
C ARG A 56 -0.19 -7.42 -3.26
N ASP A 57 -1.17 -7.21 -2.39
CA ASP A 57 -0.96 -7.19 -0.93
C ASP A 57 -0.56 -8.58 -0.43
N HIS A 58 -1.15 -9.65 -0.99
CA HIS A 58 -0.81 -11.03 -0.65
C HIS A 58 0.59 -11.44 -1.13
N TYR A 59 1.00 -10.99 -2.32
CA TYR A 59 2.28 -11.39 -2.93
C TYR A 59 3.45 -10.48 -2.57
N GLY A 60 3.21 -9.18 -2.37
CA GLY A 60 4.22 -8.15 -2.17
C GLY A 60 4.78 -7.57 -3.47
N ARG A 61 6.10 -7.29 -3.49
CA ARG A 61 6.76 -6.70 -4.67
C ARG A 61 6.82 -7.71 -5.82
N GLY A 62 6.67 -7.21 -7.05
CA GLY A 62 6.76 -8.03 -8.27
C GLY A 62 5.46 -8.16 -9.08
N ILE A 63 4.35 -7.59 -8.60
CA ILE A 63 3.09 -7.49 -9.35
C ILE A 63 2.86 -6.07 -9.91
N ALA A 64 2.76 -5.96 -11.23
CA ALA A 64 2.28 -4.77 -11.94
C ALA A 64 0.76 -4.88 -12.17
N ILE A 65 -0.01 -3.96 -11.58
CA ILE A 65 -1.44 -3.79 -11.84
C ILE A 65 -1.59 -2.81 -13.00
N VAL A 66 -2.24 -3.28 -14.06
CA VAL A 66 -2.48 -2.53 -15.29
C VAL A 66 -3.99 -2.31 -15.37
N GLY A 67 -4.46 -1.17 -14.88
CA GLY A 67 -5.89 -0.87 -14.74
C GLY A 67 -6.47 -0.08 -15.90
N GLN A 68 -7.59 -0.52 -16.45
CA GLN A 68 -8.28 0.13 -17.57
C GLN A 68 -8.60 1.60 -17.28
N ASP A 69 -9.26 1.87 -16.15
CA ASP A 69 -9.69 3.24 -15.82
C ASP A 69 -8.50 4.15 -15.48
N MET A 70 -7.42 3.62 -14.87
CA MET A 70 -6.18 4.38 -14.65
C MET A 70 -5.61 4.89 -15.99
N ILE A 71 -5.46 4.01 -16.96
CA ILE A 71 -4.92 4.40 -18.28
C ILE A 71 -5.90 5.30 -19.01
N ARG A 72 -7.18 4.92 -19.07
CA ARG A 72 -8.17 5.61 -19.89
C ARG A 72 -8.55 6.98 -19.34
N ARG A 73 -8.80 7.10 -18.02
CA ARG A 73 -9.30 8.34 -17.40
C ARG A 73 -8.18 9.24 -16.90
N ASN A 74 -7.12 8.68 -16.31
CA ASN A 74 -6.09 9.49 -15.66
C ASN A 74 -4.93 9.82 -16.60
N VAL A 75 -4.48 8.84 -17.39
CA VAL A 75 -3.35 9.03 -18.32
C VAL A 75 -3.82 9.66 -19.62
N LEU A 76 -4.80 9.05 -20.30
CA LEU A 76 -5.20 9.47 -21.65
C LEU A 76 -6.40 10.43 -21.70
N ARG A 77 -7.24 10.43 -20.65
CA ARG A 77 -8.53 11.15 -20.62
C ARG A 77 -9.41 10.87 -21.84
N GLU A 78 -9.52 9.61 -22.25
CA GLU A 78 -10.27 9.21 -23.46
C GLU A 78 -11.59 8.46 -23.14
N HIS A 79 -12.50 8.44 -24.11
CA HIS A 79 -13.71 7.61 -24.02
C HIS A 79 -13.40 6.14 -24.34
N ASP A 80 -14.16 5.23 -23.74
CA ASP A 80 -14.00 3.80 -24.01
C ASP A 80 -14.63 3.46 -25.36
N THR A 81 -13.78 3.10 -26.33
CA THR A 81 -14.19 2.78 -27.71
C THR A 81 -13.35 1.62 -28.25
N ALA A 82 -13.88 0.87 -29.22
CA ALA A 82 -13.22 -0.30 -29.80
C ALA A 82 -11.89 0.00 -30.51
N ARG A 83 -11.58 1.27 -30.78
CA ARG A 83 -10.33 1.72 -31.43
C ARG A 83 -9.56 2.74 -30.58
N GLY A 84 -9.85 2.83 -29.29
CA GLY A 84 -9.19 3.75 -28.36
C GLY A 84 -7.70 3.44 -28.19
N ALA A 85 -6.90 4.46 -27.90
CA ALA A 85 -5.46 4.30 -27.68
C ALA A 85 -5.17 3.53 -26.39
N SER A 86 -6.09 3.54 -25.42
CA SER A 86 -6.00 2.78 -24.17
C SER A 86 -5.82 1.28 -24.40
N ILE A 87 -6.47 0.69 -25.40
CA ILE A 87 -6.37 -0.76 -25.68
C ILE A 87 -4.91 -1.13 -26.01
N ALA A 88 -4.29 -0.36 -26.91
CA ALA A 88 -2.90 -0.58 -27.32
C ALA A 88 -1.93 -0.31 -26.16
N LEU A 89 -2.18 0.75 -25.38
CA LEU A 89 -1.32 1.11 -24.26
C LEU A 89 -1.39 0.08 -23.12
N LEU A 90 -2.58 -0.42 -22.77
CA LEU A 90 -2.75 -1.51 -21.81
C LEU A 90 -1.95 -2.74 -22.22
N SER A 91 -2.04 -3.14 -23.50
CA SER A 91 -1.27 -4.26 -24.04
C SER A 91 0.24 -4.03 -23.95
N THR A 92 0.69 -2.83 -24.33
CA THR A 92 2.11 -2.46 -24.33
C THR A 92 2.70 -2.51 -22.91
N ILE A 93 2.00 -1.91 -21.94
CA ILE A 93 2.43 -1.91 -20.53
C ILE A 93 2.46 -3.33 -19.98
N ALA A 94 1.43 -4.13 -20.25
CA ALA A 94 1.37 -5.52 -19.79
C ALA A 94 2.54 -6.34 -20.35
N ARG A 95 2.83 -6.25 -21.66
CA ARG A 95 3.95 -6.96 -22.28
C ARG A 95 5.30 -6.52 -21.71
N ALA A 96 5.53 -5.21 -21.64
CA ALA A 96 6.77 -4.67 -21.12
C ALA A 96 7.03 -5.09 -19.67
N ALA A 97 5.99 -5.11 -18.83
CA ALA A 97 6.11 -5.57 -17.45
C ALA A 97 6.43 -7.08 -17.36
N LEU A 98 5.75 -7.91 -18.16
CA LEU A 98 6.04 -9.35 -18.23
C LEU A 98 7.48 -9.59 -18.71
N ASP A 99 7.95 -8.90 -19.75
CA ASP A 99 9.32 -9.04 -20.28
C ASP A 99 10.39 -8.67 -19.25
N ALA A 100 10.11 -7.63 -18.46
CA ALA A 100 10.92 -7.20 -17.33
C ALA A 100 10.90 -8.17 -16.13
N GLY A 101 10.07 -9.23 -16.17
CA GLY A 101 9.99 -10.26 -15.14
C GLY A 101 8.95 -9.98 -14.05
N PHE A 102 8.09 -8.99 -14.22
CA PHE A 102 6.95 -8.77 -13.32
C PHE A 102 5.82 -9.75 -13.63
N HIS A 103 5.08 -10.14 -12.60
CA HIS A 103 3.73 -10.66 -12.78
C HIS A 103 2.79 -9.50 -13.10
N VAL A 104 1.78 -9.73 -13.93
CA VAL A 104 0.83 -8.70 -14.34
C VAL A 104 -0.57 -9.05 -13.94
N VAL A 105 -1.28 -8.09 -13.35
CA VAL A 105 -2.73 -8.14 -13.15
C VAL A 105 -3.35 -7.07 -14.05
N LEU A 106 -3.98 -7.49 -15.15
CA LEU A 106 -4.76 -6.62 -16.03
C LEU A 106 -6.20 -6.57 -15.52
N GLU A 107 -6.69 -5.40 -15.13
CA GLU A 107 -8.03 -5.28 -14.54
C GLU A 107 -8.86 -4.18 -15.20
N GLY A 108 -10.18 -4.40 -15.27
CA GLY A 108 -11.14 -3.42 -15.76
C GLY A 108 -12.45 -4.06 -16.23
N ILE A 109 -13.40 -3.23 -16.67
CA ILE A 109 -14.64 -3.74 -17.28
C ILE A 109 -14.29 -4.51 -18.57
N LEU A 110 -13.41 -3.90 -19.36
CA LEU A 110 -12.74 -4.49 -20.51
C LEU A 110 -13.70 -5.21 -21.47
N TYR A 111 -14.79 -4.57 -21.89
CA TYR A 111 -15.87 -5.20 -22.65
C TYR A 111 -15.41 -6.17 -23.75
N ALA A 112 -16.06 -7.33 -23.86
CA ALA A 112 -15.63 -8.40 -24.74
C ALA A 112 -15.60 -7.98 -26.22
N ASP A 113 -16.58 -7.20 -26.68
CA ASP A 113 -16.63 -6.65 -28.04
C ASP A 113 -15.46 -5.71 -28.40
N ARG A 114 -14.80 -5.11 -27.40
CA ARG A 114 -13.72 -4.13 -27.58
C ARG A 114 -12.34 -4.69 -27.27
N TYR A 115 -12.20 -5.42 -26.16
CA TYR A 115 -10.90 -5.82 -25.60
C TYR A 115 -10.55 -7.29 -25.85
N SER A 116 -11.49 -8.13 -26.34
CA SER A 116 -11.24 -9.57 -26.52
C SER A 116 -10.01 -9.86 -27.39
N HIS A 117 -9.85 -9.18 -28.52
CA HIS A 117 -8.68 -9.37 -29.38
C HIS A 117 -7.37 -9.07 -28.66
N MET A 118 -7.31 -7.98 -27.87
CA MET A 118 -6.13 -7.60 -27.12
C MET A 118 -5.81 -8.61 -26.02
N ILE A 119 -6.81 -9.02 -25.24
CA ILE A 119 -6.65 -9.98 -24.14
C ILE A 119 -6.26 -11.35 -24.68
N THR A 120 -6.96 -11.86 -25.69
CA THR A 120 -6.65 -13.16 -26.30
C THR A 120 -5.25 -13.18 -26.91
N SER A 121 -4.81 -12.07 -27.50
CA SER A 121 -3.44 -11.93 -28.01
C SER A 121 -2.41 -11.93 -26.87
N LEU A 122 -2.65 -11.18 -25.78
CA LEU A 122 -1.77 -11.20 -24.61
C LEU A 122 -1.65 -12.60 -24.00
N VAL A 123 -2.77 -13.29 -23.82
CA VAL A 123 -2.81 -14.64 -23.24
C VAL A 123 -2.07 -15.64 -24.13
N ARG A 124 -2.29 -15.58 -25.45
CA ARG A 124 -1.63 -16.44 -26.44
C ARG A 124 -0.13 -16.22 -26.50
N ASP A 125 0.29 -14.96 -26.42
CA ASP A 125 1.69 -14.57 -26.58
C ASP A 125 2.49 -14.69 -25.28
N HIS A 126 1.83 -14.73 -24.12
CA HIS A 126 2.50 -14.84 -22.84
C HIS A 126 3.15 -16.23 -22.68
N ARG A 127 4.45 -16.23 -22.40
CA ARG A 127 5.28 -17.43 -22.24
C ARG A 127 5.08 -18.16 -20.92
N GLY A 128 4.54 -17.50 -19.91
CA GLY A 128 4.27 -18.05 -18.59
C GLY A 128 2.82 -18.52 -18.43
N THR A 129 2.32 -18.51 -17.19
CA THR A 129 0.94 -18.93 -16.90
C THR A 129 -0.01 -17.75 -17.00
N SER A 130 -1.06 -17.90 -17.81
CA SER A 130 -2.13 -16.91 -17.97
C SER A 130 -3.46 -17.46 -17.44
N ARG A 131 -4.19 -16.66 -16.65
CA ARG A 131 -5.55 -16.99 -16.18
C ARG A 131 -6.46 -15.77 -16.29
N CYS A 132 -7.68 -15.97 -16.78
CA CYS A 132 -8.70 -14.92 -16.89
C CYS A 132 -9.87 -15.24 -15.97
N TYR A 133 -10.41 -14.20 -15.32
CA TYR A 133 -11.51 -14.30 -14.36
C TYR A 133 -12.55 -13.24 -14.66
N TYR A 134 -13.82 -13.61 -14.53
CA TYR A 134 -14.95 -12.69 -14.63
C TYR A 134 -15.72 -12.67 -13.29
N LEU A 135 -15.79 -11.50 -12.65
CA LEU A 135 -16.58 -11.31 -11.43
C LEU A 135 -18.05 -11.09 -11.82
N ASP A 136 -18.86 -12.12 -11.63
CA ASP A 136 -20.28 -12.10 -11.95
C ASP A 136 -21.09 -11.58 -10.77
N VAL A 137 -21.37 -10.27 -10.80
CA VAL A 137 -22.08 -9.56 -9.75
C VAL A 137 -23.33 -8.92 -10.39
N PRO A 138 -24.55 -9.26 -9.92
CA PRO A 138 -25.79 -8.69 -10.43
C PRO A 138 -25.82 -7.17 -10.37
N LEU A 139 -26.64 -6.56 -11.22
CA LEU A 139 -26.79 -5.10 -11.29
C LEU A 139 -27.25 -4.53 -9.95
N GLU A 140 -28.17 -5.19 -9.26
CA GLU A 140 -28.71 -4.76 -7.97
C GLU A 140 -27.59 -4.69 -6.91
N ALA A 141 -26.74 -5.72 -6.87
CA ALA A 141 -25.59 -5.74 -5.99
C ALA A 141 -24.56 -4.67 -6.37
N THR A 142 -24.37 -4.42 -7.67
CA THR A 142 -23.50 -3.35 -8.20
C THR A 142 -23.99 -1.96 -7.77
N LEU A 143 -25.29 -1.70 -7.84
CA LEU A 143 -25.92 -0.44 -7.42
C LEU A 143 -25.74 -0.23 -5.91
N VAL A 144 -26.04 -1.24 -5.09
CA VAL A 144 -25.85 -1.16 -3.62
C VAL A 144 -24.38 -0.94 -3.25
N ARG A 145 -23.45 -1.67 -3.89
CA ARG A 145 -22.01 -1.51 -3.66
C ARG A 145 -21.50 -0.14 -4.10
N HIS A 146 -22.06 0.42 -5.17
CA HIS A 146 -21.68 1.76 -5.61
C HIS A 146 -22.24 2.83 -4.68
N ALA A 147 -23.51 2.74 -4.29
CA ALA A 147 -24.16 3.68 -3.36
C ALA A 147 -23.50 3.71 -1.97
N SER A 148 -22.89 2.60 -1.55
CA SER A 148 -22.14 2.50 -0.28
C SER A 148 -20.70 3.00 -0.38
N LYS A 149 -20.23 3.48 -1.54
CA LYS A 149 -18.90 4.11 -1.64
C LYS A 149 -18.88 5.43 -0.88
N ALA A 150 -17.86 5.63 -0.05
CA ALA A 150 -17.66 6.86 0.70
C ALA A 150 -17.21 8.06 -0.18
N ASP A 151 -16.89 7.84 -1.46
CA ASP A 151 -16.43 8.88 -2.39
C ASP A 151 -17.60 9.62 -3.05
N ALA A 152 -17.96 10.76 -2.48
CA ALA A 152 -19.01 11.65 -2.98
C ALA A 152 -18.75 12.17 -4.41
N ALA A 153 -17.48 12.30 -4.83
CA ALA A 153 -17.14 12.72 -6.18
C ALA A 153 -17.38 11.59 -7.20
N CYS A 154 -17.04 10.34 -6.85
CA CYS A 154 -17.39 9.18 -7.65
C CYS A 154 -18.91 9.01 -7.76
N LEU A 155 -19.65 9.17 -6.66
CA LEU A 155 -21.12 9.13 -6.65
C LEU A 155 -21.75 10.24 -7.51
N ALA A 156 -21.17 11.45 -7.51
CA ALA A 156 -21.67 12.56 -8.33
C ALA A 156 -21.39 12.36 -9.84
N GLN A 157 -20.27 11.71 -10.20
CA GLN A 157 -19.89 11.48 -11.60
C GLN A 157 -20.50 10.19 -12.19
N VAL A 158 -20.81 9.21 -11.34
CA VAL A 158 -21.33 7.91 -11.74
C VAL A 158 -22.68 7.68 -11.08
N THR A 159 -23.74 7.85 -11.86
CA THR A 159 -25.13 7.67 -11.41
C THR A 159 -25.59 6.23 -11.63
N ASP A 160 -26.72 5.87 -11.02
CA ASP A 160 -27.39 4.57 -11.25
C ASP A 160 -27.70 4.36 -12.75
N ALA A 161 -28.08 5.43 -13.45
CA ALA A 161 -28.30 5.40 -14.90
C ALA A 161 -27.00 5.07 -15.66
N HIS A 162 -25.87 5.65 -15.26
CA HIS A 162 -24.56 5.28 -15.81
C HIS A 162 -24.23 3.81 -15.56
N LEU A 163 -24.38 3.32 -14.33
CA LEU A 163 -24.11 1.91 -13.98
C LEU A 163 -24.99 0.95 -14.78
N THR A 164 -26.27 1.29 -14.92
CA THR A 164 -27.23 0.51 -15.70
C THR A 164 -26.84 0.50 -17.18
N SER A 165 -26.45 1.66 -17.74
CA SER A 165 -26.02 1.75 -19.13
C SER A 165 -24.72 1.01 -19.44
N TRP A 166 -23.86 0.83 -18.44
CA TRP A 166 -22.59 0.10 -18.56
C TRP A 166 -22.73 -1.39 -18.25
N TYR A 167 -23.78 -1.77 -17.53
CA TYR A 167 -23.95 -3.16 -17.13
C TYR A 167 -24.21 -4.05 -18.34
N ARG A 168 -23.45 -5.14 -18.41
CA ARG A 168 -23.71 -6.23 -19.34
C ARG A 168 -23.74 -7.53 -18.56
N GLU A 169 -24.84 -8.25 -18.67
CA GLU A 169 -24.98 -9.56 -18.05
C GLU A 169 -24.03 -10.54 -18.75
N LEU A 170 -23.16 -11.19 -17.97
CA LEU A 170 -22.24 -12.24 -18.44
C LEU A 170 -21.48 -11.89 -19.75
N ASP A 171 -20.82 -10.72 -19.79
CA ASP A 171 -20.00 -10.26 -20.93
C ASP A 171 -18.66 -11.01 -21.06
N LEU A 172 -18.74 -12.33 -21.17
CA LEU A 172 -17.62 -13.26 -21.14
C LEU A 172 -16.79 -13.19 -22.43
N LEU A 173 -15.49 -13.45 -22.29
CA LEU A 173 -14.59 -13.68 -23.42
C LEU A 173 -14.95 -14.96 -24.18
N PRO A 174 -14.68 -15.02 -25.49
CA PRO A 174 -14.91 -16.21 -26.29
C PRO A 174 -14.06 -17.41 -25.81
N ASP A 175 -14.44 -18.60 -26.28
CA ASP A 175 -13.71 -19.86 -26.09
C ASP A 175 -13.56 -20.34 -24.63
N GLY A 176 -14.39 -19.82 -23.71
CA GLY A 176 -14.38 -20.26 -22.31
C GLY A 176 -13.08 -19.94 -21.57
N LEU A 177 -12.38 -18.88 -22.00
CA LEU A 177 -11.12 -18.46 -21.40
C LEU A 177 -11.24 -18.01 -19.94
N GLU A 178 -12.44 -17.61 -19.52
CA GLU A 178 -12.69 -17.03 -18.22
C GLU A 178 -13.27 -18.02 -17.22
N THR A 179 -12.71 -17.99 -16.02
CA THR A 179 -13.31 -18.60 -14.85
C THR A 179 -14.27 -17.60 -14.20
N VAL A 180 -15.55 -17.95 -14.14
CA VAL A 180 -16.57 -17.11 -13.48
C VAL A 180 -16.44 -17.21 -11.96
N ILE A 181 -16.39 -16.05 -11.29
CA ILE A 181 -16.39 -15.91 -9.84
C ILE A 181 -17.78 -15.40 -9.43
N PRO A 182 -18.58 -16.21 -8.72
CA PRO A 182 -19.94 -15.83 -8.31
C PRO A 182 -19.96 -14.65 -7.32
N ALA A 183 -21.08 -13.93 -7.28
CA ALA A 183 -21.26 -12.72 -6.48
C ALA A 183 -21.10 -12.89 -4.96
N ASP A 184 -21.35 -14.11 -4.46
CA ASP A 184 -21.25 -14.49 -3.05
C ASP A 184 -19.82 -14.84 -2.62
N SER A 185 -18.88 -14.92 -3.57
CA SER A 185 -17.46 -15.16 -3.27
C SER A 185 -16.87 -13.97 -2.53
N THR A 186 -16.28 -14.24 -1.36
CA THR A 186 -15.61 -13.18 -0.59
C THR A 186 -14.34 -12.71 -1.31
N LEU A 187 -13.88 -11.49 -1.00
CA LEU A 187 -12.61 -10.98 -1.52
C LEU A 187 -11.45 -11.92 -1.16
N ARG A 188 -11.41 -12.40 0.10
CA ARG A 188 -10.37 -13.32 0.59
C ARG A 188 -10.36 -14.63 -0.20
N ASP A 189 -11.52 -15.23 -0.42
CA ASP A 189 -11.62 -16.51 -1.12
C ASP A 189 -11.28 -16.36 -2.60
N THR A 190 -11.71 -15.25 -3.21
CA THR A 190 -11.37 -14.91 -4.60
C THR A 190 -9.87 -14.76 -4.78
N VAL A 191 -9.20 -13.99 -3.91
CA VAL A 191 -7.74 -13.84 -3.93
C VAL A 191 -7.04 -15.18 -3.71
N ALA A 192 -7.44 -15.94 -2.69
CA ALA A 192 -6.85 -17.24 -2.39
C ALA A 192 -7.00 -18.25 -3.54
N ARG A 193 -8.13 -18.21 -4.24
CA ARG A 193 -8.37 -19.01 -5.45
C ARG A 193 -7.42 -18.61 -6.58
N ILE A 194 -7.37 -17.31 -6.91
CA ILE A 194 -6.52 -16.82 -8.02
C ILE A 194 -5.04 -17.14 -7.75
N VAL A 195 -4.56 -16.92 -6.51
CA VAL A 195 -3.18 -17.24 -6.12
C VAL A 195 -2.85 -18.71 -6.37
N ARG A 196 -3.78 -19.61 -6.03
CA ARG A 196 -3.64 -21.06 -6.23
C ARG A 196 -3.64 -21.44 -7.71
N ASP A 197 -4.63 -20.97 -8.46
CA ASP A 197 -4.86 -21.33 -9.87
C ASP A 197 -3.75 -20.82 -10.80
N THR A 198 -3.10 -19.72 -10.41
CA THR A 198 -1.99 -19.10 -11.14
C THR A 198 -0.63 -19.63 -10.68
N GLY A 199 -0.56 -20.30 -9.53
CA GLY A 199 0.70 -20.70 -8.92
C GLY A 199 1.57 -19.51 -8.53
N LEU A 200 0.94 -18.38 -8.13
CA LEU A 200 1.67 -17.21 -7.63
C LEU A 200 2.45 -17.54 -6.35
N THR A 201 1.99 -18.47 -5.51
CA THR A 201 2.70 -18.90 -4.30
C THR A 201 4.08 -19.52 -4.54
N THR A 202 4.30 -20.13 -5.71
CA THR A 202 5.56 -20.81 -6.06
C THR A 202 6.38 -20.05 -7.10
N ALA A 203 5.83 -18.99 -7.68
CA ALA A 203 6.52 -18.14 -8.62
C ALA A 203 7.45 -17.18 -7.85
N VAL A 204 8.74 -17.18 -8.17
CA VAL A 204 9.71 -16.19 -7.68
C VAL A 204 10.02 -15.25 -8.85
N PRO A 205 9.85 -13.92 -8.73
CA PRO A 205 10.19 -13.02 -9.82
C PRO A 205 11.71 -12.95 -9.94
N THR A 206 12.23 -13.00 -11.17
CA THR A 206 13.67 -12.89 -11.44
C THR A 206 14.02 -11.52 -12.06
N PRO A 207 14.34 -10.45 -11.29
CA PRO A 207 14.68 -9.14 -11.87
C PRO A 207 16.18 -8.99 -12.21
N PRO A 208 16.57 -8.36 -13.35
CA PRO A 208 17.78 -7.49 -13.35
C PRO A 208 17.74 -6.29 -14.36
N PRO A 209 18.66 -5.26 -14.29
CA PRO A 209 19.71 -4.96 -13.30
C PRO A 209 19.65 -3.56 -12.62
N HIS A 210 20.34 -3.47 -11.49
CA HIS A 210 20.93 -2.31 -10.79
C HIS A 210 20.33 -0.89 -10.93
N HIS A 211 19.63 -0.45 -9.88
CA HIS A 211 19.97 0.85 -9.29
C HIS A 211 20.94 0.61 -8.14
N ASN A 212 21.99 1.43 -8.07
CA ASN A 212 22.92 1.50 -6.95
C ASN A 212 22.16 1.37 -5.62
N ARG A 213 22.31 0.21 -4.99
CA ARG A 213 22.12 0.04 -3.55
C ARG A 213 23.39 0.57 -2.88
N PRO A 214 23.26 1.21 -1.71
CA PRO A 214 22.68 0.54 -0.56
C PRO A 214 21.29 1.07 -0.23
N GLN A 215 20.28 0.48 -0.87
CA GLN A 215 18.91 0.51 -0.41
C GLN A 215 18.70 -0.78 0.39
N GLY A 216 18.99 -0.75 1.68
CA GLY A 216 18.52 -1.79 2.58
C GLY A 216 17.00 -1.72 2.68
N ASP A 217 16.36 -2.85 2.38
CA ASP A 217 15.11 -3.35 2.99
C ASP A 217 13.82 -2.51 2.88
N LEU A 218 12.83 -2.97 2.08
CA LEU A 218 11.45 -2.44 2.15
C LEU A 218 10.43 -3.40 1.49
N MET A 219 10.34 -4.62 2.01
CA MET A 219 9.14 -5.00 2.76
C MET A 219 9.63 -5.35 4.17
N GLN A 220 9.72 -4.30 5.00
CA GLN A 220 9.63 -4.35 6.44
C GLN A 220 9.86 -5.73 7.09
N SER A 221 11.06 -5.93 7.62
CA SER A 221 11.06 -6.06 9.07
C SER A 221 10.45 -4.76 9.60
N LEU A 222 9.14 -4.76 9.89
CA LEU A 222 8.49 -3.62 10.54
C LEU A 222 9.26 -3.44 11.84
N VAL A 223 10.10 -2.42 11.89
CA VAL A 223 10.92 -2.15 13.06
C VAL A 223 9.95 -1.60 14.09
N LEU A 224 9.50 -2.45 15.00
CA LEU A 224 8.74 -1.99 16.15
C LEU A 224 9.68 -1.17 17.03
N MET A 225 9.13 -0.25 17.81
CA MET A 225 9.91 0.45 18.83
C MET A 225 10.67 -0.54 19.71
N SER A 226 10.02 -1.66 20.07
CA SER A 226 10.60 -2.75 20.87
C SER A 226 11.63 -3.63 20.16
N ASP A 227 11.99 -3.36 18.90
CA ASP A 227 13.00 -4.12 18.18
C ASP A 227 14.37 -3.98 18.89
N PRO A 228 15.10 -5.08 19.15
CA PRO A 228 16.41 -5.03 19.82
C PRO A 228 17.42 -4.12 19.13
N ARG A 229 17.31 -3.91 17.82
CA ARG A 229 18.18 -2.99 17.07
C ARG A 229 17.97 -1.54 17.48
N VAL A 230 16.75 -1.15 17.85
CA VAL A 230 16.45 0.20 18.36
C VAL A 230 17.12 0.39 19.72
N ALA A 231 16.97 -0.59 20.62
CA ALA A 231 17.60 -0.55 21.94
C ALA A 231 19.14 -0.53 21.87
N ALA A 232 19.73 -1.13 20.84
CA ALA A 232 21.18 -1.18 20.62
C ALA A 232 21.78 0.17 20.19
N ILE A 233 20.98 1.14 19.73
CA ILE A 233 21.50 2.46 19.33
C ILE A 233 22.03 3.21 20.57
N PRO A 234 23.32 3.64 20.58
CA PRO A 234 23.87 4.46 21.65
C PRO A 234 23.14 5.79 21.77
N VAL A 235 23.00 6.30 22.99
CA VAL A 235 22.49 7.65 23.25
C VAL A 235 23.65 8.56 23.63
N ARG A 236 23.78 9.69 22.94
CA ARG A 236 24.69 10.80 23.24
C ARG A 236 23.84 12.02 23.54
N GLU A 237 23.29 12.05 24.76
CA GLU A 237 22.39 13.10 25.22
C GLU A 237 23.04 14.49 25.09
N CYS A 238 22.35 15.41 24.41
CA CYS A 238 22.88 16.75 24.15
C CYS A 238 22.41 17.83 25.13
N GLY A 239 21.53 17.52 26.07
CA GLY A 239 21.12 18.43 27.15
C GLY A 239 20.16 19.53 26.73
N GLU A 240 19.51 19.42 25.56
CA GLU A 240 18.53 20.42 25.11
C GLU A 240 17.35 20.50 26.09
N PRO A 241 16.88 21.69 26.49
CA PRO A 241 15.79 21.79 27.45
C PRO A 241 14.46 21.32 26.85
N LEU A 242 13.54 20.92 27.73
CA LEU A 242 12.13 20.78 27.41
C LEU A 242 11.47 22.16 27.39
N VAL A 243 10.68 22.45 26.36
CA VAL A 243 9.95 23.69 26.19
C VAL A 243 8.47 23.40 25.91
N ASP A 244 7.59 24.25 26.41
CA ASP A 244 6.15 24.11 26.24
C ASP A 244 5.71 24.66 24.88
N VAL A 245 5.07 23.83 24.04
CA VAL A 245 4.62 24.26 22.71
C VAL A 245 3.52 25.33 22.76
N ARG A 246 2.79 25.45 23.88
CA ARG A 246 1.71 26.44 24.06
C ARG A 246 2.25 27.87 24.06
N ASP A 247 3.44 28.07 24.62
CA ASP A 247 4.15 29.36 24.63
C ASP A 247 4.63 29.78 23.23
N HIS A 248 4.47 28.90 22.25
CA HIS A 248 4.86 29.09 20.86
C HIS A 248 3.69 29.01 19.88
N GLY A 249 2.46 29.15 20.37
CA GLY A 249 1.26 29.29 19.54
C GLY A 249 0.83 28.00 18.85
N PHE A 250 1.18 26.84 19.41
CA PHE A 250 0.60 25.56 18.99
C PHE A 250 -0.74 25.33 19.66
N ARG A 251 -1.71 24.87 18.88
CA ARG A 251 -2.98 24.37 19.40
C ARG A 251 -2.76 22.98 19.99
N VAL A 252 -3.07 22.83 21.28
CA VAL A 252 -3.01 21.54 21.97
C VAL A 252 -4.41 20.92 22.07
N ASP A 253 -4.48 19.60 22.04
CA ASP A 253 -5.74 18.87 22.17
C ASP A 253 -6.32 19.04 23.59
N PRO A 254 -7.53 19.62 23.74
CA PRO A 254 -8.14 19.83 25.05
C PRO A 254 -8.51 18.51 25.74
N ARG A 255 -8.56 17.38 25.01
CA ARG A 255 -8.81 16.05 25.58
C ARG A 255 -7.61 15.51 26.35
N LYS A 256 -6.41 16.05 26.13
CA LYS A 256 -5.19 15.65 26.84
C LYS A 256 -4.92 16.63 27.98
N HIS A 257 -4.83 16.11 29.19
CA HIS A 257 -4.43 16.88 30.36
C HIS A 257 -3.58 16.01 31.30
N ASP A 258 -2.63 16.63 31.98
CA ASP A 258 -1.98 16.07 33.15
C ASP A 258 -1.65 17.21 34.14
N PRO A 259 -1.50 16.93 35.44
CA PRO A 259 -1.31 17.97 36.46
C PRO A 259 -0.12 18.89 36.21
N LEU A 260 0.92 18.41 35.53
CA LEU A 260 2.15 19.16 35.25
C LEU A 260 2.14 19.81 33.85
N GLY A 261 1.12 19.53 33.02
CA GLY A 261 1.13 19.90 31.60
C GLY A 261 2.30 19.26 30.84
N ALA A 262 2.83 18.15 31.34
CA ALA A 262 4.01 17.48 30.80
C ALA A 262 3.81 17.12 29.31
N PHE A 263 2.60 16.70 28.95
CA PHE A 263 2.27 16.32 27.58
C PHE A 263 2.57 17.42 26.55
N ALA A 264 2.53 18.70 26.92
CA ALA A 264 2.74 19.83 26.01
C ALA A 264 4.23 20.18 25.78
N HIS A 265 5.14 19.47 26.45
CA HIS A 265 6.57 19.77 26.35
C HIS A 265 7.26 18.94 25.26
N VAL A 266 8.28 19.51 24.62
CA VAL A 266 9.18 18.83 23.67
C VAL A 266 10.58 19.41 23.78
N ARG A 267 11.62 18.76 23.23
CA ARG A 267 12.95 19.39 23.11
C ARG A 267 12.90 20.62 22.22
N GLU A 268 13.74 21.62 22.47
CA GLU A 268 13.81 22.83 21.65
C GLU A 268 14.03 22.52 20.15
N GLY A 269 14.91 21.58 19.83
CA GLY A 269 15.11 21.12 18.45
C GLY A 269 13.89 20.44 17.82
N VAL A 270 13.00 19.84 18.62
CA VAL A 270 11.72 19.27 18.18
C VAL A 270 10.71 20.38 17.90
N LEU A 271 10.62 21.39 18.78
CA LEU A 271 9.79 22.58 18.56
C LEU A 271 10.17 23.30 17.26
N ALA A 272 11.46 23.49 16.99
CA ALA A 272 11.93 24.12 15.76
C ALA A 272 11.44 23.37 14.51
N ARG A 273 11.48 22.03 14.55
CA ARG A 273 10.96 21.18 13.47
C ARG A 273 9.44 21.24 13.37
N LEU A 274 8.71 21.27 14.50
CA LEU A 274 7.25 21.46 14.48
C LEU A 274 6.87 22.79 13.81
N LYS A 275 7.59 23.88 14.11
CA LYS A 275 7.37 25.18 13.46
C LYS A 275 7.62 25.09 11.95
N HIS A 276 8.64 24.36 11.54
CA HIS A 276 8.90 24.11 10.12
C HIS A 276 7.80 23.25 9.48
N ALA A 277 7.38 22.15 10.11
CA ALA A 277 6.29 21.30 9.62
C ALA A 277 5.00 22.09 9.43
N ARG A 278 4.63 22.92 10.41
CA ARG A 278 3.51 23.85 10.33
C ARG A 278 3.61 24.80 9.13
N SER A 279 4.80 25.30 8.82
CA SER A 279 5.03 26.19 7.66
C SER A 279 4.89 25.49 6.30
N LEU A 280 4.95 24.16 6.26
CA LEU A 280 4.80 23.35 5.05
C LEU A 280 3.33 22.97 4.77
N LEU A 281 2.43 23.21 5.73
CA LEU A 281 1.01 22.92 5.55
C LEU A 281 0.33 23.97 4.63
N PRO A 282 -0.69 23.55 3.86
CA PRO A 282 -1.45 24.47 3.04
C PRO A 282 -2.24 25.46 3.89
N ALA A 283 -2.55 26.63 3.32
CA ALA A 283 -3.40 27.62 3.98
C ALA A 283 -4.75 27.01 4.36
N GLY A 284 -5.22 27.31 5.57
CA GLY A 284 -6.47 26.76 6.12
C GLY A 284 -6.29 25.41 6.83
N THR A 285 -5.07 24.90 6.96
CA THR A 285 -4.76 23.68 7.72
C THR A 285 -3.66 23.96 8.74
N ASP A 286 -3.78 23.41 9.94
CA ASP A 286 -2.78 23.54 11.00
C ASP A 286 -2.57 22.20 11.73
N LEU A 287 -1.49 22.09 12.50
CA LEU A 287 -1.23 20.96 13.39
C LEU A 287 -2.08 21.08 14.65
N LEU A 288 -2.71 19.98 15.06
CA LEU A 288 -3.23 19.78 16.41
C LEU A 288 -2.27 18.89 17.18
N PHE A 289 -1.67 19.47 18.22
CA PHE A 289 -0.68 18.80 19.05
C PHE A 289 -1.36 17.97 20.15
N ILE A 290 -1.10 16.66 20.20
CA ILE A 290 -1.75 15.75 21.13
C ILE A 290 -0.85 15.46 22.34
N GLU A 291 0.38 15.02 22.10
CA GLU A 291 1.32 14.64 23.16
C GLU A 291 2.76 14.73 22.66
N GLY A 292 3.64 15.36 23.44
CA GLY A 292 5.08 15.41 23.21
C GLY A 292 5.81 14.61 24.28
N TYR A 293 6.01 15.21 25.44
CA TYR A 293 6.77 14.61 26.52
C TYR A 293 5.90 13.78 27.46
N ARG A 294 6.41 12.60 27.83
CA ARG A 294 5.78 11.71 28.82
C ARG A 294 6.79 11.38 29.91
N PRO A 295 6.54 11.73 31.19
CA PRO A 295 7.46 11.45 32.28
C PRO A 295 7.91 9.99 32.32
N PRO A 296 9.20 9.68 32.55
CA PRO A 296 9.71 8.31 32.62
C PRO A 296 8.91 7.42 33.59
N ALA A 297 8.54 7.94 34.77
CA ALA A 297 7.70 7.23 35.73
C ALA A 297 6.30 6.90 35.20
N LEU A 298 5.72 7.78 34.36
CA LEU A 298 4.42 7.52 33.72
C LEU A 298 4.54 6.46 32.62
N GLN A 299 5.59 6.51 31.82
CA GLN A 299 5.87 5.49 30.80
C GLN A 299 6.09 4.10 31.44
N GLN A 300 6.85 4.04 32.54
CA GLN A 300 7.06 2.81 33.29
C GLN A 300 5.73 2.21 33.79
N ARG A 301 4.83 3.05 34.32
CA ARG A 301 3.49 2.62 34.74
C ARG A 301 2.69 2.04 33.58
N TYR A 302 2.55 2.77 32.47
CA TYR A 302 1.82 2.28 31.30
C TYR A 302 2.33 0.93 30.78
N PHE A 303 3.65 0.75 30.76
CA PHE A 303 4.23 -0.52 30.34
C PHE A 303 3.95 -1.65 31.33
N THR A 304 4.04 -1.35 32.63
CA THR A 304 3.82 -2.33 33.72
C THR A 304 2.37 -2.77 33.76
N ASP A 305 1.43 -1.81 33.75
CA ASP A 305 -0.01 -2.09 33.81
C ASP A 305 -0.45 -2.96 32.63
N TYR A 306 -0.04 -2.60 31.40
CA TYR A 306 -0.41 -3.38 30.22
C TYR A 306 0.24 -4.78 30.19
N ARG A 307 1.49 -4.90 30.67
CA ARG A 307 2.14 -6.21 30.83
C ARG A 307 1.38 -7.08 31.83
N ASP A 308 0.91 -6.50 32.93
CA ASP A 308 0.21 -7.23 34.00
C ASP A 308 -1.20 -7.66 33.54
N GLU A 309 -1.87 -6.85 32.72
CA GLU A 309 -3.10 -7.25 32.02
C GLU A 309 -2.86 -8.46 31.10
N LEU A 310 -1.79 -8.43 30.30
CA LEU A 310 -1.41 -9.57 29.45
C LEU A 310 -1.05 -10.81 30.26
N ALA A 311 -0.42 -10.63 31.42
CA ALA A 311 -0.06 -11.74 32.32
C ALA A 311 -1.32 -12.39 32.91
N ALA A 312 -2.33 -11.58 33.27
CA ALA A 312 -3.62 -12.09 33.73
C ALA A 312 -4.39 -12.84 32.62
N ALA A 313 -4.34 -12.33 31.37
CA ALA A 313 -5.00 -12.95 30.22
C ALA A 313 -4.26 -14.21 29.70
N HIS A 314 -2.94 -14.30 29.93
CA HIS A 314 -2.10 -15.39 29.45
C HIS A 314 -1.15 -15.92 30.55
N PRO A 315 -1.67 -16.67 31.54
CA PRO A 315 -0.90 -17.12 32.71
C PRO A 315 0.32 -18.00 32.38
N ASP A 316 0.30 -18.68 31.22
CA ASP A 316 1.36 -19.59 30.77
C ASP A 316 2.50 -18.85 30.04
N TRP A 317 2.38 -17.55 29.81
CA TRP A 317 3.41 -16.79 29.10
C TRP A 317 4.60 -16.45 30.01
N THR A 318 5.80 -16.62 29.47
CA THR A 318 7.04 -16.23 30.15
C THR A 318 7.16 -14.69 30.23
N PRO A 319 7.96 -14.16 31.19
CA PRO A 319 8.21 -12.72 31.29
C PRO A 319 8.72 -12.08 29.99
N GLU A 320 9.53 -12.80 29.21
CA GLU A 320 10.05 -12.29 27.92
C GLU A 320 8.96 -12.25 26.84
N GLN A 321 8.05 -13.23 26.81
CA GLN A 321 6.89 -13.20 25.91
C GLN A 321 5.95 -12.04 26.25
N LEU A 322 5.69 -11.82 27.54
CA LEU A 322 4.88 -10.70 28.04
C LEU A 322 5.53 -9.35 27.68
N ARG A 323 6.84 -9.20 27.91
CA ARG A 323 7.58 -7.98 27.56
C ARG A 323 7.54 -7.72 26.05
N ARG A 324 7.76 -8.75 25.22
CA ARG A 324 7.67 -8.64 23.75
C ARG A 324 6.26 -8.28 23.30
N ALA A 325 5.23 -8.87 23.89
CA ALA A 325 3.83 -8.59 23.54
C ALA A 325 3.42 -7.18 23.96
N ALA A 326 3.75 -6.75 25.18
CA ALA A 326 3.52 -5.39 25.67
C ALA A 326 4.23 -4.36 24.76
N GLY A 327 5.48 -4.66 24.37
CA GLY A 327 6.29 -3.86 23.46
C GLY A 327 5.72 -3.67 22.05
N ARG A 328 4.65 -4.37 21.67
CA ARG A 328 3.94 -4.15 20.39
C ARG A 328 3.03 -2.92 20.45
N TYR A 329 2.50 -2.61 21.63
CA TYR A 329 1.50 -1.56 21.82
C TYR A 329 2.05 -0.38 22.64
N VAL A 330 2.84 -0.67 23.68
CA VAL A 330 3.46 0.32 24.56
C VAL A 330 4.98 0.22 24.43
N SER A 331 5.65 1.32 24.06
CA SER A 331 7.11 1.35 23.94
C SER A 331 7.77 0.95 25.28
N PRO A 332 8.79 0.08 25.29
CA PRO A 332 9.54 -0.21 26.50
C PRO A 332 10.12 1.07 27.12
N PRO A 333 10.10 1.22 28.46
CA PRO A 333 10.49 2.47 29.13
C PRO A 333 11.88 3.00 28.76
N GLU A 334 12.84 2.11 28.56
CA GLU A 334 14.24 2.41 28.24
C GLU A 334 14.48 2.96 26.83
N ILE A 335 13.47 2.92 25.97
CA ILE A 335 13.54 3.35 24.56
C ILE A 335 12.36 4.24 24.16
N ALA A 336 11.52 4.65 25.12
CA ALA A 336 10.31 5.40 24.85
C ALA A 336 10.63 6.83 24.34
N PRO A 337 10.28 7.16 23.09
CA PRO A 337 10.66 8.45 22.48
C PRO A 337 10.02 9.66 23.17
N HIS A 338 8.77 9.53 23.65
CA HIS A 338 8.09 10.58 24.40
C HIS A 338 8.81 10.93 25.71
N SER A 339 9.42 9.95 26.40
CA SER A 339 10.19 10.21 27.63
C SER A 339 11.52 10.90 27.36
N ALA A 340 11.98 10.92 26.12
CA ALA A 340 13.13 11.73 25.70
C ALA A 340 12.74 13.17 25.30
N GLY A 341 11.45 13.51 25.26
CA GLY A 341 10.94 14.76 24.67
C GLY A 341 11.17 14.85 23.16
N ALA A 342 11.45 13.71 22.53
CA ALA A 342 11.93 13.58 21.17
C ALA A 342 10.82 13.23 20.17
N ALA A 343 9.62 12.93 20.66
CA ALA A 343 8.49 12.49 19.87
C ALA A 343 7.27 13.37 20.07
N VAL A 344 6.39 13.31 19.09
CA VAL A 344 5.13 14.04 19.03
C VAL A 344 4.06 13.15 18.44
N ASP A 345 2.88 13.19 19.06
CA ASP A 345 1.63 12.72 18.48
C ASP A 345 0.88 13.96 17.99
N VAL A 346 0.61 14.01 16.68
CA VAL A 346 -0.05 15.14 16.02
C VAL A 346 -1.10 14.67 15.01
N THR A 347 -2.12 15.50 14.81
CA THR A 347 -3.10 15.38 13.72
C THR A 347 -3.28 16.74 13.05
N LEU A 348 -4.26 16.89 12.16
CA LEU A 348 -4.56 18.14 11.48
C LEU A 348 -5.90 18.72 11.92
N VAL A 349 -5.99 20.04 11.89
CA VAL A 349 -7.24 20.80 12.04
C VAL A 349 -7.42 21.76 10.88
N ASP A 350 -8.67 22.13 10.60
CA ASP A 350 -8.99 23.24 9.68
C ASP A 350 -8.85 24.62 10.35
N GLN A 351 -9.13 25.69 9.58
CA GLN A 351 -9.11 27.07 10.08
C GLN A 351 -10.05 27.35 11.25
N ASP A 352 -11.13 26.57 11.40
CA ASP A 352 -12.10 26.69 12.49
C ASP A 352 -11.65 25.87 13.71
N GLY A 353 -10.54 25.13 13.58
CA GLY A 353 -9.99 24.27 14.61
C GLY A 353 -10.68 22.92 14.73
N GLN A 354 -11.47 22.52 13.73
CA GLN A 354 -12.09 21.21 13.68
C GLN A 354 -11.06 20.17 13.23
N GLU A 355 -10.97 19.06 13.97
CA GLU A 355 -10.06 17.97 13.65
C GLU A 355 -10.43 17.37 12.28
N LEU A 356 -9.45 17.28 11.39
CA LEU A 356 -9.63 16.69 10.07
C LEU A 356 -9.68 15.17 10.19
N ASP A 357 -10.51 14.55 9.34
CA ASP A 357 -10.55 13.10 9.24
C ASP A 357 -9.27 12.58 8.57
N LEU A 358 -8.42 11.91 9.36
CA LEU A 358 -7.23 11.22 8.87
C LEU A 358 -7.46 9.71 8.77
N GLY A 359 -8.67 9.20 9.00
CA GLY A 359 -9.08 7.80 8.85
C GLY A 359 -9.42 7.11 10.16
N THR A 360 -8.81 7.55 11.27
CA THR A 360 -9.17 7.10 12.62
C THR A 360 -8.88 8.23 13.61
N ARG A 361 -9.51 8.18 14.78
CA ARG A 361 -9.05 8.97 15.92
C ARG A 361 -7.62 8.57 16.32
N VAL A 362 -6.89 9.50 16.92
CA VAL A 362 -5.62 9.23 17.58
C VAL A 362 -5.82 8.18 18.68
N ASN A 363 -4.83 7.33 18.88
CA ASN A 363 -4.84 6.19 19.82
C ASN A 363 -5.88 5.09 19.51
N ALA A 364 -6.46 5.06 18.31
CA ALA A 364 -7.23 3.89 17.88
C ALA A 364 -6.30 2.67 17.75
N SER A 365 -6.67 1.54 18.33
CA SER A 365 -5.90 0.30 18.15
C SER A 365 -6.08 -0.26 16.72
N PRO A 366 -5.20 -1.15 16.25
CA PRO A 366 -5.42 -1.88 14.99
C PRO A 366 -6.77 -2.60 14.95
N GLU A 367 -7.20 -3.17 16.07
CA GLU A 367 -8.47 -3.90 16.20
C GLU A 367 -9.68 -2.95 16.15
N GLU A 368 -9.60 -1.79 16.80
CA GLU A 368 -10.65 -0.77 16.75
C GLU A 368 -10.79 -0.12 15.37
N SER A 369 -9.68 -0.06 14.62
CA SER A 369 -9.60 0.68 13.36
C SER A 369 -9.57 -0.19 12.11
N ASP A 370 -9.67 -1.51 12.24
CA ASP A 370 -9.44 -2.45 11.13
C ASP A 370 -8.08 -2.18 10.43
N GLY A 371 -7.05 -1.86 11.23
CA GLY A 371 -5.71 -1.52 10.75
C GLY A 371 -5.54 -0.11 10.16
N ALA A 372 -6.59 0.72 10.14
CA ALA A 372 -6.51 2.08 9.62
C ALA A 372 -5.61 3.02 10.47
N CYS A 373 -5.17 2.61 11.67
CA CYS A 373 -4.16 3.33 12.45
C CYS A 373 -2.75 3.26 11.84
N PHE A 374 -2.46 2.25 11.01
CA PHE A 374 -1.17 2.11 10.34
C PHE A 374 -0.95 3.23 9.32
N THR A 375 0.29 3.72 9.24
CA THR A 375 0.63 4.91 8.44
C THR A 375 0.22 4.78 6.98
N HIS A 376 0.50 3.63 6.37
CA HIS A 376 0.17 3.34 4.98
C HIS A 376 -1.02 2.38 4.86
N ALA A 377 -2.01 2.52 5.74
CA ALA A 377 -3.22 1.71 5.71
C ALA A 377 -3.91 1.74 4.32
N PRO A 378 -4.27 0.59 3.75
CA PRO A 378 -4.91 0.53 2.44
C PRO A 378 -6.39 0.91 2.50
N ASN A 379 -7.05 0.73 3.66
CA ASN A 379 -8.48 0.91 3.87
C ASN A 379 -8.91 2.35 4.24
N LEU A 380 -8.15 3.37 3.84
CA LEU A 380 -8.51 4.78 4.04
C LEU A 380 -9.37 5.31 2.90
N SER A 381 -10.36 6.14 3.24
CA SER A 381 -11.05 7.00 2.26
C SER A 381 -10.06 7.92 1.55
N ASP A 382 -10.38 8.40 0.35
CA ASP A 382 -9.47 9.30 -0.39
C ASP A 382 -9.21 10.61 0.36
N ARG A 383 -10.22 11.11 1.09
CA ARG A 383 -10.07 12.30 1.95
C ARG A 383 -9.12 12.04 3.11
N ALA A 384 -9.31 10.94 3.84
CA ALA A 384 -8.42 10.54 4.92
C ALA A 384 -6.99 10.31 4.44
N ARG A 385 -6.83 9.65 3.28
CA ARG A 385 -5.54 9.43 2.63
C ARG A 385 -4.87 10.75 2.23
N HIS A 386 -5.63 11.70 1.71
CA HIS A 386 -5.13 13.02 1.36
C HIS A 386 -4.62 13.77 2.60
N HIS A 387 -5.43 13.89 3.66
CA HIS A 387 -5.00 14.56 4.90
C HIS A 387 -3.80 13.85 5.55
N ARG A 388 -3.79 12.51 5.56
CA ARG A 388 -2.65 11.75 6.08
C ARG A 388 -1.39 11.96 5.26
N THR A 389 -1.51 12.07 3.93
CA THR A 389 -0.39 12.42 3.05
C THR A 389 0.12 13.83 3.33
N LEU A 390 -0.76 14.81 3.57
CA LEU A 390 -0.36 16.17 3.97
C LEU A 390 0.41 16.15 5.29
N LEU A 391 -0.10 15.46 6.31
CA LEU A 391 0.57 15.34 7.60
C LEU A 391 1.96 14.70 7.45
N LEU A 392 2.04 13.55 6.78
CA LEU A 392 3.30 12.84 6.56
C LEU A 392 4.30 13.71 5.81
N THR A 393 3.89 14.32 4.70
CA THR A 393 4.76 15.16 3.88
C THR A 393 5.31 16.35 4.67
N ALA A 394 4.47 17.03 5.46
CA ALA A 394 4.88 18.17 6.27
C ALA A 394 5.84 17.76 7.40
N MET A 395 5.53 16.67 8.11
CA MET A 395 6.36 16.19 9.22
C MET A 395 7.70 15.62 8.72
N GLU A 396 7.68 14.78 7.68
CA GLU A 396 8.90 14.22 7.09
C GLU A 396 9.76 15.30 6.43
N GLY A 397 9.13 16.25 5.72
CA GLY A 397 9.80 17.43 5.17
C GLY A 397 10.49 18.28 6.23
N ALA A 398 9.96 18.28 7.45
CA ALA A 398 10.58 18.94 8.60
C ALA A 398 11.61 18.09 9.36
N GLY A 399 11.96 16.91 8.84
CA GLY A 399 12.96 16.04 9.44
C GLY A 399 12.43 15.20 10.60
N PHE A 400 11.13 14.89 10.65
CA PHE A 400 10.60 13.83 11.52
C PHE A 400 10.61 12.46 10.85
N THR A 401 10.69 11.41 11.64
CA THR A 401 10.49 10.04 11.20
C THR A 401 9.16 9.54 11.74
N ASN A 402 8.30 9.06 10.86
CA ASN A 402 7.03 8.46 11.26
C ASN A 402 7.22 7.03 11.81
N TYR A 403 6.42 6.67 12.81
CA TYR A 403 6.31 5.29 13.26
C TYR A 403 5.21 4.55 12.50
N ALA A 404 5.59 3.53 11.73
CA ALA A 404 4.73 2.90 10.74
C ALA A 404 3.41 2.30 11.28
N THR A 405 3.33 1.99 12.58
CA THR A 405 2.11 1.44 13.19
C THR A 405 1.12 2.50 13.69
N LYS A 406 1.52 3.79 13.71
CA LYS A 406 0.72 4.91 14.22
C LYS A 406 0.92 6.13 13.32
N PHE A 407 -0.06 6.44 12.47
CA PHE A 407 0.06 7.56 11.51
C PHE A 407 0.32 8.93 12.16
N TRP A 408 -0.11 9.11 13.42
CA TRP A 408 0.03 10.35 14.18
C TRP A 408 1.37 10.49 14.89
N HIS A 409 2.16 9.41 15.02
CA HIS A 409 3.36 9.37 15.86
C HIS A 409 4.62 9.64 15.04
N PHE A 410 5.38 10.62 15.49
CA PHE A 410 6.63 11.06 14.86
C PHE A 410 7.71 11.25 15.91
N SER A 411 8.95 10.93 15.57
CA SER A 411 10.11 11.21 16.43
C SER A 411 11.29 11.77 15.64
N THR A 412 12.25 12.35 16.35
CA THR A 412 13.51 12.80 15.77
C THR A 412 14.63 12.75 16.79
N ALA A 413 15.83 12.37 16.34
CA ALA A 413 17.06 12.24 17.11
C ALA A 413 16.97 11.33 18.35
N ASP A 414 15.92 10.52 18.46
CA ASP A 414 15.81 9.41 19.39
C ASP A 414 16.40 8.12 18.79
N ARG A 415 16.33 7.02 19.52
CA ARG A 415 16.88 5.73 19.07
C ARG A 415 16.18 5.18 17.84
N TYR A 416 14.86 5.33 17.73
CA TYR A 416 14.13 4.84 16.57
C TYR A 416 14.48 5.65 15.34
N ASP A 417 14.47 6.98 15.45
CA ASP A 417 14.88 7.86 14.36
C ASP A 417 16.31 7.58 13.91
N ALA A 418 17.25 7.46 14.86
CA ALA A 418 18.64 7.16 14.55
C ALA A 418 18.80 5.81 13.84
N LEU A 419 18.05 4.77 14.24
CA LEU A 419 18.08 3.50 13.53
C LEU A 419 17.54 3.63 12.10
N VAL A 420 16.38 4.28 11.92
CA VAL A 420 15.73 4.44 10.60
C VAL A 420 16.61 5.28 9.67
N ARG A 421 17.26 6.32 10.20
CA ARG A 421 18.16 7.21 9.46
C ARG A 421 19.60 6.71 9.37
N GLN A 422 19.90 5.56 9.96
CA GLN A 422 21.26 4.98 10.02
C GLN A 422 22.30 5.90 10.67
N GLU A 423 21.86 6.69 11.66
CA GLU A 423 22.73 7.52 12.47
C GLU A 423 23.46 6.66 13.52
N PRO A 424 24.73 6.97 13.84
CA PRO A 424 25.53 6.16 14.75
C PRO A 424 25.11 6.27 16.22
N ALA A 425 24.33 7.29 16.58
CA ALA A 425 23.82 7.50 17.92
C ALA A 425 22.56 8.40 17.92
N ALA A 426 21.67 8.16 18.87
CA ALA A 426 20.59 9.08 19.21
C ALA A 426 21.14 10.28 19.99
N ARG A 427 20.59 11.48 19.76
CA ARG A 427 20.94 12.71 20.49
C ARG A 427 20.07 12.94 21.73
N TYR A 428 18.87 12.36 21.76
CA TYR A 428 17.94 12.50 22.88
C TYR A 428 17.73 11.15 23.58
N GLY A 429 17.97 11.14 24.88
CA GLY A 429 17.60 10.07 25.81
C GLY A 429 16.51 10.52 26.77
N PRO A 430 16.02 9.60 27.62
CA PRO A 430 15.07 9.92 28.67
C PRO A 430 15.56 11.09 29.53
N VAL A 431 14.65 12.01 29.84
CA VAL A 431 14.90 13.20 30.65
C VAL A 431 13.76 13.35 31.65
N GLU A 432 14.04 13.99 32.79
CA GLU A 432 13.00 14.39 33.75
C GLU A 432 12.58 15.84 33.50
N LEU A 433 11.34 16.19 33.85
CA LEU A 433 10.96 17.60 33.88
C LEU A 433 11.72 18.28 35.03
N PRO A 434 12.32 19.47 34.81
CA PRO A 434 13.04 20.22 35.84
C PRO A 434 12.23 20.51 37.10
#